data_AF-L7VW28-F1
#
_entry.id   AF-L7VW28-F1
#
_cell.length_a   1.000
_cell.length_b   1.000
_cell.length_c   1.000
_cell.angle_alpha   90.00
_cell.angle_beta   90.00
_cell.angle_gamma   90.00
#
_symmetry.space_group_name_H-M   'P 1'
#
loop_
_entity.id
_entity.type
_entity.pdbx_description
1 polymer ?
#
loop_
_entity_poly.entity_id
_entity_poly.type
_entity_poly.pdbx_seq_one_letter_code
_entity_poly.pdbx_strand_id
1 'polypeptide(L)'
;MGSRFALVILILLLALFHGQLWFGRGSLSDVARLQQKLDAQKEANLRARQANERLAAEVRDLQEGLEMVEEKARLELGMVKPNEVFVQVSR
;
A
#
# COMPACT_ATOMS: atom_id res chain seq x y z
N MET A 1 -1.24 16.58 63.05
CA MET A 1 -1.62 17.17 61.75
C MET A 1 -0.91 16.55 60.53
N GLY A 2 0.24 15.87 60.65
CA GLY A 2 1.03 15.42 59.48
C GLY A 2 0.42 14.33 58.58
N SER A 3 -0.37 13.39 59.12
CA SER A 3 -0.92 12.29 58.30
C SER A 3 -2.00 12.73 57.31
N ARG A 4 -2.77 13.77 57.65
CA ARG A 4 -3.80 14.35 56.76
C ARG A 4 -3.18 15.02 55.54
N PHE A 5 -2.05 15.71 55.71
CA PHE A 5 -1.29 16.31 54.60
C PHE A 5 -0.69 15.25 53.67
N ALA A 6 -0.10 14.18 54.24
CA ALA A 6 0.43 13.08 53.47
C ALA A 6 -0.65 12.39 52.62
N LEU A 7 -1.85 12.20 53.17
CA LEU A 7 -2.99 11.63 52.44
C LEU A 7 -3.39 12.48 51.23
N VAL A 8 -3.49 13.81 51.42
CA VAL A 8 -3.84 14.74 50.35
C VAL A 8 -2.80 14.72 49.22
N ILE A 9 -1.51 14.71 49.57
CA ILE A 9 -0.42 14.63 48.59
C ILE A 9 -0.49 13.32 47.81
N LEU A 10 -0.77 12.20 48.49
CA LEU A 10 -0.87 10.89 47.84
C LEU A 10 -2.06 10.84 46.88
N ILE A 11 -3.21 11.38 47.26
CA ILE A 11 -4.39 11.49 46.38
C ILE A 11 -4.09 12.36 45.18
N LEU A 12 -3.38 13.48 45.37
CA LEU A 12 -3.03 14.39 44.28
C LEU A 12 -2.10 13.72 43.26
N LEU A 13 -1.08 13.00 43.74
CA LEU A 13 -0.17 12.20 42.91
C LEU A 13 -0.92 11.10 42.16
N LEU A 14 -1.83 10.41 42.84
CA LEU A 14 -2.64 9.35 42.24
C LEU A 14 -3.56 9.90 41.14
N ALA A 15 -4.20 11.04 41.37
CA ALA A 15 -5.03 11.72 40.39
C ALA A 15 -4.22 12.20 39.17
N LEU A 16 -3.01 12.72 39.39
CA LEU A 16 -2.08 13.08 38.33
C LEU A 16 -1.71 11.87 37.46
N PHE A 17 -1.39 10.74 38.09
CA PHE A 17 -1.03 9.51 37.40
C PHE A 17 -2.21 8.93 36.61
N HIS A 18 -3.41 8.88 37.21
CA HIS A 18 -4.62 8.44 36.50
C HIS A 18 -5.01 9.36 35.35
N GLY A 19 -4.90 10.68 35.54
CA GLY A 19 -5.12 11.66 34.48
C GLY A 19 -4.14 11.47 33.33
N GLN A 20 -2.85 11.26 33.62
CA GLN A 20 -1.85 10.98 32.60
C GLN A 20 -2.11 9.67 31.86
N LEU A 21 -2.64 8.64 32.52
CA LEU A 21 -3.00 7.38 31.85
C LEU A 21 -4.23 7.51 30.95
N TRP A 22 -5.20 8.34 31.33
CA TRP A 22 -6.42 8.55 30.54
C TRP A 22 -6.22 9.51 29.37
N PHE A 23 -5.35 10.51 29.50
CA PHE A 23 -5.11 11.56 28.49
C PHE A 23 -3.71 11.53 27.86
N GLY A 24 -2.84 10.63 28.33
CA GLY A 24 -1.48 10.49 27.79
C GLY A 24 -1.43 9.76 26.46
N ARG A 25 -0.22 9.65 25.91
CA ARG A 25 0.06 8.98 24.63
C ARG A 25 -0.44 7.53 24.69
N GLY A 26 -1.50 7.22 23.94
CA GLY A 26 -2.17 5.92 24.01
C GLY A 26 -3.54 5.93 24.70
N SER A 27 -4.07 7.11 25.00
CA SER A 27 -5.47 7.30 25.40
C SER A 27 -6.43 6.59 24.43
N LEU A 28 -7.58 6.14 24.93
CA LEU A 28 -8.67 5.58 24.12
C LEU A 28 -9.04 6.48 22.92
N SER A 29 -8.97 7.80 23.10
CA SER A 29 -9.23 8.77 22.04
C SER A 29 -8.14 8.81 20.96
N ASP A 30 -6.86 8.67 21.36
CA ASP A 30 -5.73 8.59 20.44
C ASP A 30 -5.80 7.30 19.60
N VAL A 31 -6.13 6.18 20.24
CA VAL A 31 -6.30 4.89 19.55
C VAL A 31 -7.46 4.96 18.58
N ALA A 32 -8.61 5.51 18.97
CA ALA A 32 -9.76 5.68 18.07
C ALA A 32 -9.41 6.55 16.85
N ARG A 33 -8.69 7.66 17.06
CA ARG A 33 -8.24 8.53 15.96
C ARG A 33 -7.23 7.83 15.04
N LEU A 34 -6.29 7.08 15.60
CA LEU A 34 -5.32 6.31 14.82
C LEU A 34 -6.00 5.19 14.03
N GLN A 35 -6.99 4.52 14.61
CA GLN A 35 -7.79 3.51 13.95
C GLN A 35 -8.56 4.09 12.76
N GLN A 36 -9.22 5.24 12.93
CA GLN A 36 -9.89 5.93 11.83
C GLN A 36 -8.94 6.30 10.69
N LYS A 37 -7.74 6.82 11.02
CA LYS A 37 -6.70 7.10 10.01
C LYS A 37 -6.25 5.85 9.29
N LEU A 38 -6.06 4.75 10.03
CA LEU A 38 -5.66 3.47 9.47
C LEU A 38 -6.70 2.93 8.50
N ASP A 39 -7.98 3.00 8.85
CA ASP A 39 -9.07 2.49 8.02
C ASP A 39 -9.23 3.33 6.74
N ALA A 40 -9.12 4.65 6.82
CA ALA A 40 -9.09 5.52 5.64
C ALA A 40 -7.90 5.22 4.71
N GLN A 41 -6.71 4.98 5.28
CA GLN A 41 -5.52 4.63 4.49
C GLN A 41 -5.64 3.25 3.84
N LYS A 42 -6.24 2.27 4.53
CA LYS A 42 -6.50 0.95 3.96
C LYS A 42 -7.46 1.03 2.78
N GLU A 43 -8.53 1.82 2.89
CA GLU A 43 -9.48 2.00 1.80
C GLU A 43 -8.82 2.66 0.58
N ALA A 44 -8.03 3.71 0.79
CA ALA A 44 -7.26 4.35 -0.27
C ALA A 44 -6.26 3.37 -0.94
N ASN A 45 -5.58 2.55 -0.14
CA ASN A 45 -4.64 1.53 -0.64
C ASN A 45 -5.36 0.47 -1.49
N LEU A 46 -6.55 0.02 -1.04
CA LEU A 46 -7.35 -0.95 -1.78
C LEU A 46 -7.74 -0.42 -3.17
N ARG A 47 -8.20 0.83 -3.25
CA ARG A 47 -8.54 1.49 -4.52
C ARG A 47 -7.32 1.61 -5.44
N ALA A 48 -6.18 1.99 -4.89
CA ALA A 48 -4.93 2.09 -5.65
C ALA A 48 -4.47 0.72 -6.18
N ARG A 49 -4.57 -0.34 -5.37
CA ARG A 49 -4.25 -1.72 -5.80
C ARG A 49 -5.12 -2.17 -6.97
N GLN A 50 -6.43 -1.94 -6.90
CA GLN A 50 -7.34 -2.29 -7.99
C GLN A 50 -7.01 -1.54 -9.29
N ALA A 51 -6.64 -0.27 -9.21
CA ALA A 51 -6.21 0.50 -10.38
C ALA A 51 -4.91 -0.06 -10.98
N ASN A 52 -3.92 -0.38 -10.13
CA ASN A 52 -2.67 -0.98 -10.57
C ASN A 52 -2.87 -2.35 -11.23
N GLU A 53 -3.76 -3.19 -10.69
CA GLU A 53 -4.08 -4.50 -11.28
C GLU A 53 -4.71 -4.36 -12.67
N ARG A 54 -5.61 -3.38 -12.85
CA ARG A 54 -6.21 -3.07 -14.16
C ARG A 54 -5.16 -2.57 -15.15
N LEU A 55 -4.36 -1.59 -14.77
CA LEU A 55 -3.30 -1.04 -15.61
C LEU A 55 -2.27 -2.11 -15.99
N ALA A 56 -1.91 -2.99 -15.06
CA ALA A 56 -1.00 -4.10 -15.34
C ALA A 56 -1.61 -5.10 -16.33
N ALA A 57 -2.93 -5.31 -16.30
CA ALA A 57 -3.62 -6.14 -17.29
C ALA A 57 -3.64 -5.47 -18.66
N GLU A 58 -3.93 -4.17 -18.74
CA GLU A 58 -3.88 -3.40 -19.99
C GLU A 58 -2.48 -3.41 -20.61
N VAL A 59 -1.43 -3.25 -19.79
CA VAL A 59 -0.04 -3.31 -20.27
C VAL A 59 0.29 -4.69 -20.84
N ARG A 60 -0.18 -5.77 -20.20
CA ARG A 60 0.02 -7.14 -20.72
C ARG A 60 -0.70 -7.35 -22.05
N ASP A 61 -1.96 -6.93 -22.14
CA ASP A 61 -2.76 -7.03 -23.36
C ASP A 61 -2.12 -6.26 -24.53
N LEU A 62 -1.60 -5.05 -24.26
CA LEU A 62 -0.85 -4.28 -25.25
C LEU A 62 0.45 -4.97 -25.70
N GLN A 63 1.18 -5.59 -24.78
CA GLN A 63 2.39 -6.34 -25.10
C GLN A 63 2.08 -7.56 -25.97
N GLU A 64 1.11 -8.38 -25.57
CA GLU A 64 0.65 -9.55 -26.33
C GLU A 64 0.14 -9.14 -27.73
N GLY A 65 -0.64 -8.06 -27.81
CA GLY A 65 -1.11 -7.52 -29.09
C GLY A 65 0.03 -7.08 -30.02
N LEU A 66 1.08 -6.46 -29.48
CA LEU A 66 2.26 -6.07 -30.25
C LEU A 66 3.08 -7.27 -30.72
N GLU A 67 3.22 -8.30 -29.89
CA GLU A 67 3.88 -9.56 -30.25
C GLU A 67 3.14 -10.25 -31.40
N MET A 68 1.80 -10.31 -31.34
CA MET A 68 0.97 -10.86 -32.41
C MET A 68 1.14 -10.11 -33.75
N VAL A 69 1.29 -8.79 -33.70
CA VAL A 69 1.55 -7.97 -34.90
C VAL A 69 2.97 -8.21 -35.43
N GLU A 70 3.97 -8.34 -34.56
CA GLU A 70 5.34 -8.64 -34.95
C GLU A 70 5.43 -10.03 -35.63
N GLU A 71 4.79 -11.05 -35.06
CA GLU A 71 4.72 -12.40 -35.61
C GLU A 71 4.12 -12.37 -37.03
N LYS A 72 3.00 -11.66 -37.22
CA LYS A 72 2.37 -11.50 -38.53
C LYS A 72 3.27 -10.78 -39.54
N ALA A 73 3.96 -9.72 -39.12
CA ALA A 73 4.90 -9.00 -39.99
C ALA A 73 6.11 -9.87 -40.39
N ARG A 74 6.61 -10.71 -39.47
CA ARG A 74 7.67 -11.68 -39.76
C ARG A 74 7.22 -12.75 -40.75
N LEU A 75 6.00 -13.29 -40.59
CA LEU A 75 5.45 -14.36 -41.42
C LEU A 75 4.99 -13.89 -42.81
N GLU A 76 4.29 -12.76 -42.91
CA GLU A 76 3.68 -12.30 -44.17
C GLU A 76 4.59 -11.37 -44.97
N LEU A 77 5.35 -10.50 -44.30
CA LEU A 77 6.16 -9.46 -44.94
C LEU A 77 7.66 -9.78 -44.94
N GLY A 78 8.06 -10.90 -44.33
CA GLY A 78 9.47 -11.27 -44.19
C GLY A 78 10.29 -10.24 -43.40
N MET A 79 9.63 -9.51 -42.48
CA MET A 79 10.29 -8.48 -41.68
C MET A 79 11.36 -9.12 -40.78
N VAL A 80 12.58 -8.57 -40.79
CA VAL A 80 13.69 -9.01 -39.94
C VAL A 80 14.26 -7.78 -39.22
N LYS A 81 14.55 -7.88 -37.92
CA LYS A 81 15.12 -6.72 -37.18
C LYS A 81 16.56 -6.45 -37.65
N PRO A 82 17.06 -5.21 -37.50
CA PRO A 82 18.47 -4.92 -37.73
C PRO A 82 19.34 -5.85 -36.88
N ASN A 83 20.30 -6.55 -37.51
CA ASN A 83 21.16 -7.59 -36.93
C ASN A 83 20.54 -8.99 -36.69
N GLU A 84 19.39 -9.32 -37.29
CA GLU A 84 18.86 -10.69 -37.33
C GLU A 84 19.12 -11.37 -38.70
N VAL A 85 19.39 -12.68 -38.70
CA VAL A 85 19.55 -13.50 -39.92
C VAL A 85 18.39 -14.50 -39.99
N PHE A 86 17.57 -14.39 -41.04
CA PHE A 86 16.45 -15.30 -41.27
C PHE A 86 16.93 -16.59 -41.95
N VAL A 87 16.71 -17.75 -41.32
CA VAL A 87 17.14 -19.07 -41.83
C VAL A 87 15.91 -19.94 -42.13
N GLN A 88 15.67 -20.26 -43.40
CA GLN A 88 14.70 -21.28 -43.81
C GLN A 88 15.38 -22.63 -43.96
N VAL A 89 14.96 -23.60 -43.15
CA VAL A 89 15.42 -24.99 -43.26
C VAL A 89 14.46 -25.75 -44.17
N SER A 90 14.80 -25.89 -45.46
CA SER A 90 14.11 -26.82 -46.36
C SER A 90 14.75 -28.20 -46.21
N ARG A 91 13.94 -29.23 -45.93
CA ARG A 91 14.38 -30.63 -45.96
C ARG A 91 14.42 -31.15 -47.39
#